data_AF-A0A7V5HZI3-F1
#
_entry.id   AF-A0A7V5HZI3-F1
#
_cell.length_a   1.000
_cell.length_b   1.000
_cell.length_c   1.000
_cell.angle_alpha   90.00
_cell.angle_beta   90.00
_cell.angle_gamma   90.00
#
_symmetry.space_group_name_H-M   'P 1'
#
loop_
_entity.id
_entity.type
_entity.pdbx_description
1 polymer ?
#
loop_
_entity_poly.entity_id
_entity_poly.type
_entity_poly.pdbx_seq_one_letter_code
_entity_poly.pdbx_strand_id
1 'polypeptide(L)'
;MPYGRKRACKKAHIKKRGIEWFEKKFVHRLTNISIVALLVTLIVLFSLKGEIIIKQPQSIGLIAIPLFIQISVIFAIGYILAKILGLVYENAAPSALIGASNHFEVAIATSTMLFGLASGSSLATVVGVLTEVPIMLMLVKICLLTRNWFKRAPELAPIGRGEI
;
A
#
# COMPACT_ATOMS: atom_id res chain seq x y z
N MET A 1 -0.93 18.27 -26.64
CA MET A 1 -0.36 16.90 -26.72
C MET A 1 0.84 16.74 -25.77
N PRO A 2 0.67 16.25 -24.53
CA PRO A 2 1.69 16.32 -23.47
C PRO A 2 2.48 15.01 -23.23
N TYR A 3 2.59 14.13 -24.23
CA TYR A 3 3.24 12.82 -24.08
C TYR A 3 4.76 12.82 -24.43
N GLY A 4 5.26 13.89 -25.06
CA GLY A 4 6.63 13.96 -25.58
C GLY A 4 7.72 14.17 -24.52
N ARG A 5 7.43 14.90 -23.44
CA ARG A 5 8.44 15.30 -22.44
C ARG A 5 8.94 14.14 -21.56
N LYS A 6 8.08 13.15 -21.25
CA LYS A 6 8.47 12.01 -20.40
C LYS A 6 9.39 11.01 -21.11
N ARG A 7 9.28 10.88 -22.44
CA ARG A 7 10.19 10.02 -23.25
C ARG A 7 11.59 10.62 -23.38
N ALA A 8 11.71 11.94 -23.43
CA ALA A 8 13.00 12.62 -23.58
C ALA A 8 13.90 12.42 -22.34
N CYS A 9 13.34 12.49 -21.13
CA CYS A 9 14.10 12.28 -19.89
C CYS A 9 14.60 10.84 -19.74
N LYS A 10 13.77 9.84 -20.11
CA LYS A 10 14.20 8.43 -20.16
C LYS A 10 15.41 8.22 -21.08
N LYS A 11 15.40 8.79 -22.29
CA LYS A 11 16.49 8.61 -23.25
C LYS A 11 17.79 9.28 -22.82
N ALA A 12 17.73 10.40 -22.12
CA ALA A 12 18.91 11.13 -21.66
C ALA A 12 19.64 10.43 -20.49
N HIS A 13 18.92 9.76 -19.59
CA HIS A 13 19.52 9.11 -18.42
C HIS A 13 20.04 7.69 -18.66
N ILE A 14 19.42 6.95 -19.59
CA ILE A 14 19.84 5.58 -19.96
C ILE A 14 21.23 5.57 -20.63
N LYS A 15 21.64 6.68 -21.26
CA LYS A 15 22.91 6.77 -22.01
C LYS A 15 24.16 6.95 -21.14
N LYS A 16 24.04 7.28 -19.84
CA LYS A 16 25.22 7.59 -18.98
C LYS A 16 25.58 6.53 -17.93
N ARG A 17 24.67 5.63 -17.48
CA ARG A 17 24.98 4.68 -16.39
C ARG A 17 24.34 3.28 -16.46
N GLY A 18 23.73 2.88 -17.59
CA GLY A 18 23.20 1.52 -17.79
C GLY A 18 21.95 1.19 -16.96
N ILE A 19 21.05 0.41 -17.56
CA ILE A 19 19.80 -0.05 -16.93
C ILE A 19 20.05 -0.96 -15.71
N GLU A 20 21.16 -1.71 -15.71
CA GLU A 20 21.52 -2.59 -14.60
C GLU A 20 21.87 -1.87 -13.29
N TRP A 21 22.49 -0.68 -13.33
CA TRP A 21 22.82 0.07 -12.10
C TRP A 21 21.56 0.74 -11.50
N PHE A 22 20.65 1.18 -12.37
CA PHE A 22 19.36 1.77 -11.99
C PHE A 22 18.45 0.71 -11.35
N GLU A 23 18.30 -0.46 -11.97
CA GLU A 23 17.46 -1.55 -11.43
C GLU A 23 18.05 -2.21 -10.18
N LYS A 24 19.37 -2.49 -10.13
CA LYS A 24 19.96 -3.21 -9.00
C LYS A 24 20.29 -2.34 -7.79
N LYS A 25 20.78 -1.10 -7.98
CA LYS A 25 21.34 -0.29 -6.87
C LYS A 25 20.49 0.91 -6.50
N PHE A 26 19.88 1.58 -7.48
CA PHE A 26 19.07 2.78 -7.23
C PHE A 26 17.67 2.44 -6.70
N VAL A 27 16.97 1.48 -7.32
CA VAL A 27 15.65 1.01 -6.84
C VAL A 27 15.75 0.42 -5.43
N HIS A 28 16.72 -0.46 -5.17
CA HIS A 28 16.88 -1.09 -3.85
C HIS A 28 17.19 -0.07 -2.73
N ARG A 29 17.97 0.98 -3.03
CA ARG A 29 18.23 2.07 -2.08
C ARG A 29 16.99 2.93 -1.86
N LEU A 30 16.22 3.23 -2.90
CA LEU A 30 14.96 3.97 -2.77
C LEU A 30 13.92 3.20 -1.95
N THR A 31 13.76 1.89 -2.17
CA THR A 31 12.84 1.07 -1.36
C THR A 31 13.21 1.10 0.12
N ASN A 32 14.49 0.92 0.46
CA ASN A 32 14.94 0.98 1.85
C ASN A 32 14.79 2.37 2.47
N ILE A 33 15.09 3.45 1.72
CA ILE A 33 14.93 4.83 2.20
C ILE A 33 13.45 5.16 2.43
N SER A 34 12.56 4.76 1.52
CA SER A 34 11.12 4.96 1.68
C SER A 34 10.57 4.23 2.89
N ILE A 35 10.94 2.96 3.10
CA ILE A 35 10.52 2.20 4.29
C ILE A 35 10.99 2.89 5.57
N VAL A 36 12.25 3.35 5.62
CA VAL A 36 12.79 4.06 6.79
C VAL A 36 12.06 5.40 7.01
N ALA A 37 11.81 6.18 5.96
CA ALA A 37 11.10 7.46 6.07
C ALA A 37 9.65 7.29 6.56
N LEU A 38 8.94 6.28 6.05
CA LEU A 38 7.59 5.92 6.47
C LEU A 38 7.57 5.47 7.93
N LEU A 39 8.56 4.66 8.34
CA LEU A 39 8.67 4.16 9.70
C LEU A 39 9.01 5.28 10.70
N VAL A 40 9.93 6.18 10.35
CA VAL A 40 10.24 7.37 11.16
C VAL A 40 9.01 8.25 11.32
N THR A 41 8.29 8.49 10.22
CA THR A 41 7.03 9.27 10.24
C THR A 41 5.99 8.62 11.15
N LEU A 42 5.84 7.29 11.07
CA LEU A 42 4.93 6.53 11.92
C LEU A 42 5.31 6.65 13.41
N ILE A 43 6.59 6.49 13.75
CA ILE A 43 7.11 6.59 15.12
C ILE A 43 6.87 8.00 15.69
N VAL A 44 7.15 9.05 14.91
CA VAL A 44 6.93 10.44 15.32
C VAL A 44 5.46 10.71 15.57
N LEU A 45 4.58 10.30 14.65
CA LEU A 45 3.13 10.47 14.80
C LEU A 45 2.59 9.73 16.03
N PHE A 46 3.11 8.53 16.31
CA PHE A 46 2.78 7.78 17.51
C PHE A 46 3.26 8.43 18.78
N SER A 47 4.51 8.88 18.80
CA SER A 47 5.09 9.53 19.97
C SER A 47 4.32 10.79 20.35
N LEU A 48 3.82 11.53 19.34
CA LEU A 48 3.00 12.72 19.54
C LEU A 48 1.53 12.43 19.92
N LYS A 49 1.02 11.22 19.66
CA LYS A 49 -0.41 10.88 19.82
C LYS A 49 -0.69 9.68 20.75
N GLY A 50 0.33 9.05 21.30
CA GLY A 50 0.25 7.82 22.08
C GLY A 50 -0.61 7.95 23.35
N GLU A 51 -0.56 9.08 24.05
CA GLU A 51 -1.41 9.31 25.22
C GLU A 51 -2.90 9.32 24.88
N ILE A 52 -3.28 9.93 23.76
CA ILE A 52 -4.70 10.03 23.36
C ILE A 52 -5.20 8.67 22.87
N ILE A 53 -4.33 7.89 22.21
CA ILE A 53 -4.62 6.52 21.78
C ILE A 53 -4.95 5.63 22.98
N ILE A 54 -4.25 5.78 24.09
CA ILE A 54 -4.48 5.00 25.32
C ILE A 54 -5.70 5.50 26.10
N LYS A 55 -5.97 6.82 26.11
CA LYS A 55 -7.06 7.42 26.89
C LYS A 55 -8.46 7.17 26.29
N GLN A 56 -8.60 6.94 24.98
CA GLN A 56 -9.90 6.76 24.31
C GLN A 56 -9.92 5.57 23.32
N PRO A 57 -9.87 4.32 23.81
CA PRO A 57 -9.89 3.13 22.95
C PRO A 57 -11.22 2.94 22.21
N GLN A 58 -12.34 3.42 22.77
CA GLN A 58 -13.66 3.31 22.14
C GLN A 58 -13.76 4.13 20.84
N SER A 59 -13.17 5.32 20.82
CA SER A 59 -13.12 6.17 19.62
C SER A 59 -12.28 5.55 18.50
N ILE A 60 -11.20 4.84 18.85
CA ILE A 60 -10.39 4.09 17.90
C ILE A 60 -11.19 2.94 17.28
N GLY A 61 -11.93 2.19 18.10
CA GLY A 61 -12.80 1.12 17.61
C GLY A 61 -13.84 1.62 16.60
N LEU A 62 -14.45 2.77 16.89
CA LEU A 62 -15.41 3.42 15.99
C LEU A 62 -14.82 3.85 14.64
N ILE A 63 -13.51 4.09 14.55
CA ILE A 63 -12.81 4.42 13.30
C ILE A 63 -12.34 3.13 12.59
N ALA A 64 -11.81 2.18 13.35
CA ALA A 64 -11.26 0.93 12.83
C ALA A 64 -12.32 0.05 12.16
N ILE A 65 -13.53 -0.02 12.71
CA ILE A 65 -14.64 -0.81 12.15
C ILE A 65 -15.01 -0.36 10.72
N PRO A 66 -15.32 0.93 10.47
CA PRO A 66 -15.62 1.39 9.12
C PRO A 66 -14.47 1.14 8.13
N LEU A 67 -13.22 1.36 8.55
CA LEU A 67 -12.05 1.10 7.70
C LEU A 67 -11.91 -0.38 7.35
N PHE A 68 -12.09 -1.26 8.34
CA PHE A 68 -12.06 -2.70 8.12
C PHE A 68 -13.11 -3.15 7.11
N ILE A 69 -14.34 -2.66 7.27
CA ILE A 69 -15.45 -2.96 6.37
C ILE A 69 -15.12 -2.44 4.96
N GLN A 70 -14.68 -1.20 4.84
CA GLN A 70 -14.33 -0.58 3.56
C GLN A 70 -13.28 -1.42 2.81
N ILE A 71 -12.16 -1.72 3.45
CA ILE A 71 -11.06 -2.48 2.84
C ILE A 71 -11.55 -3.88 2.42
N SER A 72 -12.29 -4.56 3.30
CA SER A 72 -12.81 -5.90 3.02
C SER A 72 -13.81 -5.92 1.87
N VAL A 73 -14.69 -4.93 1.80
CA VAL A 73 -15.71 -4.80 0.75
C VAL A 73 -15.06 -4.49 -0.60
N ILE A 74 -14.17 -3.50 -0.66
CA ILE A 74 -13.49 -3.14 -1.92
C ILE A 74 -12.63 -4.32 -2.41
N PHE A 75 -11.93 -5.00 -1.50
CA PHE A 75 -11.19 -6.21 -1.83
C PHE A 75 -12.10 -7.30 -2.37
N ALA A 76 -13.21 -7.61 -1.70
CA ALA A 76 -14.14 -8.65 -2.12
C ALA A 76 -14.73 -8.35 -3.50
N ILE A 77 -15.17 -7.11 -3.73
CA ILE A 77 -15.67 -6.67 -5.03
C ILE A 77 -14.58 -6.82 -6.09
N GLY A 78 -13.39 -6.26 -5.88
CA GLY A 78 -12.29 -6.32 -6.83
C GLY A 78 -11.85 -7.76 -7.15
N TYR A 79 -11.80 -8.61 -6.14
CA TYR A 79 -11.38 -10.01 -6.28
C TYR A 79 -12.43 -10.86 -7.01
N ILE A 80 -13.72 -10.66 -6.70
CA ILE A 80 -14.83 -11.32 -7.40
C ILE A 80 -14.91 -10.83 -8.85
N LEU A 81 -14.79 -9.52 -9.08
CA LEU A 81 -14.81 -8.96 -10.43
C LEU A 81 -13.65 -9.52 -11.27
N ALA A 82 -12.45 -9.59 -10.70
CA ALA A 82 -11.30 -10.20 -11.36
C ALA A 82 -11.55 -11.67 -11.72
N LYS A 83 -12.28 -12.41 -10.87
CA LYS A 83 -12.69 -13.80 -11.15
C LYS A 83 -13.69 -13.87 -12.31
N ILE A 84 -14.71 -13.02 -12.30
CA ILE A 84 -15.74 -12.96 -13.35
C ILE A 84 -15.13 -12.58 -14.71
N LEU A 85 -14.17 -11.66 -14.71
CA LEU A 85 -13.42 -11.24 -15.89
C LEU A 85 -12.39 -12.28 -16.36
N GLY A 86 -12.23 -13.40 -15.64
CA GLY A 86 -11.34 -14.50 -16.02
C GLY A 86 -9.86 -14.19 -15.87
N LEU A 87 -9.47 -13.25 -15.00
CA LEU A 87 -8.06 -12.95 -14.75
C LEU A 87 -7.36 -14.15 -14.10
N VAL A 88 -6.07 -14.28 -14.41
CA VAL A 88 -5.17 -15.22 -13.73
C VAL A 88 -4.86 -14.71 -12.33
N TYR A 89 -4.57 -15.64 -11.40
CA TYR A 89 -4.29 -15.32 -10.00
C TYR A 89 -3.22 -14.24 -9.82
N GLU A 90 -2.16 -14.35 -10.63
CA GLU A 90 -0.99 -13.47 -10.65
C GLU A 90 -1.34 -12.01 -10.95
N ASN A 91 -2.46 -11.75 -11.63
CA ASN A 91 -2.97 -10.40 -11.88
C ASN A 91 -4.14 -10.05 -10.93
N ALA A 92 -5.03 -11.01 -10.66
CA ALA A 92 -6.24 -10.80 -9.87
C ALA A 92 -5.93 -10.42 -8.41
N ALA A 93 -5.04 -11.16 -7.74
CA ALA A 93 -4.70 -10.93 -6.34
C ALA A 93 -4.02 -9.56 -6.09
N PRO A 94 -2.94 -9.18 -6.79
CA PRO A 94 -2.33 -7.87 -6.58
C PRO A 94 -3.26 -6.73 -7.02
N SER A 95 -4.06 -6.90 -8.08
CA SER A 95 -5.00 -5.86 -8.51
C SER A 95 -6.07 -5.59 -7.45
N ALA A 96 -6.64 -6.64 -6.84
CA ALA A 96 -7.63 -6.51 -5.78
C ALA A 96 -7.04 -5.87 -4.51
N LEU A 97 -5.80 -6.23 -4.14
CA LEU A 97 -5.09 -5.64 -3.01
C LEU A 97 -4.75 -4.16 -3.22
N ILE A 98 -4.31 -3.79 -4.43
CA ILE A 98 -4.07 -2.38 -4.79
C ILE A 98 -5.37 -1.58 -4.73
N GLY A 99 -6.47 -2.15 -5.25
CA GLY A 99 -7.77 -1.49 -5.21
C GLY A 99 -8.29 -1.26 -3.79
N ALA A 100 -8.01 -2.17 -2.86
CA ALA A 100 -8.44 -2.07 -1.47
C ALA A 100 -7.53 -1.20 -0.58
N SER A 101 -6.31 -0.87 -1.03
CA SER A 101 -5.33 -0.14 -0.22
C SER A 101 -5.53 1.37 -0.28
N ASN A 102 -5.29 2.05 0.84
CA ASN A 102 -5.37 3.50 0.94
C ASN A 102 -3.97 4.12 1.04
N HIS A 103 -3.80 5.31 0.44
CA HIS A 103 -2.53 6.02 0.48
C HIS A 103 -2.46 6.96 1.69
N PHE A 104 -2.18 6.40 2.86
CA PHE A 104 -2.21 7.16 4.11
C PHE A 104 -1.20 8.29 4.21
N GLU A 105 -0.06 8.20 3.54
CA GLU A 105 0.98 9.23 3.63
C GLU A 105 0.44 10.59 3.15
N VAL A 106 -0.35 10.58 2.07
CA VAL A 106 -1.04 11.77 1.56
C VAL A 106 -2.21 12.18 2.47
N ALA A 107 -2.90 11.21 3.08
CA ALA A 107 -4.01 11.48 4.01
C ALA A 107 -3.54 12.17 5.29
N ILE A 108 -2.44 11.69 5.90
CA ILE A 108 -1.82 12.26 7.09
C ILE A 108 -1.33 13.69 6.80
N ALA A 109 -0.65 13.90 5.67
CA ALA A 109 -0.18 15.21 5.26
C ALA A 109 -1.35 16.20 5.13
N THR A 110 -2.40 15.82 4.40
CA THR A 110 -3.58 16.68 4.17
C THR A 110 -4.32 16.97 5.48
N SER A 111 -4.54 15.96 6.32
CA SER A 111 -5.25 16.12 7.60
C SER A 111 -4.49 17.03 8.56
N THR A 112 -3.17 16.84 8.64
CA THR A 112 -2.29 17.67 9.45
C THR A 112 -2.26 19.12 8.96
N MET A 113 -2.23 19.34 7.64
CA MET A 113 -2.20 20.68 7.04
C MET A 113 -3.53 21.43 7.23
N LEU A 114 -4.68 20.75 7.11
CA LEU A 114 -6.00 21.40 7.17
C LEU A 114 -6.55 21.52 8.60
N PHE A 115 -6.36 20.50 9.43
CA PHE A 115 -6.97 20.41 10.76
C PHE A 115 -5.94 20.52 11.89
N GLY A 116 -4.66 20.65 11.56
CA GLY A 116 -3.58 20.69 12.54
C GLY A 116 -3.23 19.32 13.10
N LEU A 117 -2.06 19.23 13.73
CA LEU A 117 -1.59 17.98 14.35
C LEU A 117 -2.51 17.53 15.49
N ALA A 118 -3.05 18.45 16.29
CA ALA A 118 -3.80 18.13 17.52
C ALA A 118 -5.21 17.58 17.30
N SER A 119 -5.79 17.72 16.11
CA SER A 119 -7.17 17.32 15.83
C SER A 119 -7.41 15.81 15.89
N GLY A 120 -8.68 15.44 16.13
CA GLY A 120 -9.14 14.04 16.08
C GLY A 120 -9.08 13.44 14.67
N SER A 121 -9.21 14.26 13.63
CA SER A 121 -9.07 13.85 12.22
C SER A 121 -7.63 13.46 11.89
N SER A 122 -6.62 14.19 12.38
CA SER A 122 -5.21 13.79 12.24
C SER A 122 -4.93 12.47 12.96
N LEU A 123 -5.46 12.29 14.18
CA LEU A 123 -5.31 11.03 14.92
C LEU A 123 -5.96 9.85 14.18
N ALA A 124 -7.15 10.04 13.60
CA ALA A 124 -7.84 9.00 12.83
C ALA A 124 -7.02 8.50 11.62
N THR A 125 -6.30 9.39 10.93
CA THR A 125 -5.46 9.00 9.78
C THR A 125 -4.26 8.11 10.17
N VAL A 126 -3.64 8.39 11.33
CA VAL A 126 -2.52 7.60 11.85
C VAL A 126 -3.00 6.22 12.32
N VAL A 127 -4.12 6.21 13.04
CA VAL A 127 -4.76 4.98 13.52
C VAL A 127 -5.23 4.11 12.35
N GLY A 128 -5.69 4.72 11.25
CA GLY A 128 -6.03 4.01 10.02
C GLY A 128 -4.87 3.20 9.45
N VAL A 129 -3.65 3.77 9.41
CA VAL A 129 -2.45 3.08 8.89
C VAL A 129 -2.15 1.82 9.69
N LEU A 130 -2.18 1.93 11.01
CA LEU A 130 -1.94 0.80 11.91
C LEU A 130 -2.90 -0.34 11.72
N THR A 131 -4.14 0.00 11.39
CA THR A 131 -5.21 -0.98 11.26
C THR A 131 -5.15 -1.59 9.87
N GLU A 132 -4.81 -0.83 8.84
CA GLU A 132 -4.75 -1.32 7.46
C GLU A 132 -3.61 -2.32 7.24
N VAL A 133 -2.40 -2.10 7.78
CA VAL A 133 -1.27 -3.02 7.58
C VAL A 133 -1.60 -4.48 7.99
N PRO A 134 -2.13 -4.76 9.20
CA PRO A 134 -2.49 -6.12 9.59
C PRO A 134 -3.68 -6.67 8.79
N ILE A 135 -4.66 -5.84 8.43
CA ILE A 135 -5.77 -6.25 7.56
C ILE A 135 -5.24 -6.68 6.19
N MET A 136 -4.32 -5.92 5.61
CA MET A 136 -3.72 -6.25 4.32
C MET A 136 -2.95 -7.57 4.38
N LEU A 137 -2.18 -7.82 5.45
CA LEU A 137 -1.52 -9.10 5.63
C LEU A 137 -2.53 -10.26 5.77
N MET A 138 -3.65 -10.02 6.43
CA MET A 138 -4.76 -10.98 6.53
C MET A 138 -5.40 -11.25 5.16
N LEU A 139 -5.65 -10.22 4.35
CA LEU A 139 -6.20 -10.35 3.00
C LEU A 139 -5.22 -11.05 2.05
N VAL A 140 -3.92 -10.76 2.15
CA VAL A 140 -2.88 -11.50 1.44
C VAL A 140 -2.96 -12.98 1.80
N LYS A 141 -3.09 -13.33 3.09
CA LYS A 141 -3.26 -14.73 3.51
C LYS A 141 -4.51 -15.36 2.89
N ILE A 142 -5.63 -14.63 2.79
CA ILE A 142 -6.84 -15.08 2.09
C ILE A 142 -6.58 -15.31 0.60
N CYS A 143 -5.86 -14.40 -0.08
CA CYS A 143 -5.41 -14.63 -1.45
C CYS A 143 -4.56 -15.88 -1.57
N LEU A 144 -3.65 -16.14 -0.63
CA LEU A 144 -2.79 -17.33 -0.64
C LEU A 144 -3.62 -18.63 -0.53
N LEU A 145 -4.65 -18.63 0.33
CA LEU A 145 -5.54 -19.77 0.53
C LEU A 145 -6.47 -20.00 -0.68
N THR A 146 -6.91 -18.92 -1.33
CA THR A 146 -7.84 -18.98 -2.47
C THR A 146 -7.14 -19.08 -3.83
N ARG A 147 -5.83 -19.39 -3.85
CA ARG A 147 -5.03 -19.61 -5.07
C ARG A 147 -5.65 -20.60 -6.05
N ASN A 148 -6.27 -21.65 -5.52
CA ASN A 148 -6.83 -22.73 -6.32
C ASN A 148 -8.15 -22.35 -7.01
N TRP A 149 -8.71 -21.17 -6.71
CA TRP A 149 -9.97 -20.70 -7.31
C TRP A 149 -9.78 -19.99 -8.65
N PHE A 150 -8.54 -19.71 -9.02
CA PHE A 150 -8.17 -18.97 -10.22
C PHE A 150 -7.28 -19.83 -11.11
N LYS A 151 -7.33 -19.56 -12.43
CA LYS A 151 -6.35 -20.11 -13.36
C LYS A 151 -4.97 -19.52 -13.03
N ARG A 152 -3.95 -20.37 -13.03
CA ARG A 152 -2.58 -19.98 -12.70
C ARG A 152 -1.78 -19.78 -13.98
N ALA A 153 -1.03 -18.70 -14.04
CA ALA A 153 -0.12 -18.41 -15.15
C ALA A 153 1.29 -18.20 -14.60
N PRO A 154 2.08 -19.28 -14.44
CA PRO A 154 3.40 -19.22 -13.80
C PRO A 154 4.39 -18.28 -14.52
N GLU A 155 4.19 -17.99 -15.80
CA GLU A 155 4.96 -17.02 -16.57
C GLU A 155 4.80 -15.57 -16.06
N LEU A 156 3.66 -15.26 -15.44
CA LEU A 156 3.36 -13.94 -14.88
C LEU A 156 3.73 -13.83 -13.39
N ALA A 157 4.31 -14.89 -12.80
CA ALA A 157 4.73 -14.86 -11.41
C ALA A 157 5.91 -13.88 -11.25
N PRO A 158 5.92 -13.04 -10.19
CA PRO A 158 7.02 -12.12 -9.96
C PRO A 158 8.34 -12.90 -9.80
N ILE A 159 9.37 -12.45 -10.53
CA ILE A 159 10.72 -13.00 -10.56
C ILE A 159 11.31 -12.89 -9.14
N GLY A 160 11.25 -13.98 -8.37
CA GLY A 160 11.73 -13.97 -6.99
C GLY A 160 11.33 -15.15 -6.11
N ARG A 161 10.76 -16.23 -6.67
CA ARG A 161 10.38 -17.43 -5.91
C ARG A 161 10.96 -18.72 -6.50
N GLY A 162 12.15 -18.63 -7.10
CA GLY A 162 12.89 -19.75 -7.67
C GLY A 162 14.33 -19.88 -7.18
N GLU A 163 14.80 -19.03 -6.25
CA GLU A 163 16.17 -19.07 -5.71
C GLU A 163 16.18 -18.87 -4.18
N ILE A 164 15.40 -19.70 -3.48
CA ILE A 164 15.57 -20.04 -2.05
C ILE A 164 14.91 -21.39 -1.78
#